data_AF-F0BCT9-F1
#
_entry.id   AF-F0BCT9-F1
#
_cell.length_a   1.000
_cell.length_b   1.000
_cell.length_c   1.000
_cell.angle_alpha   90.00
_cell.angle_beta   90.00
_cell.angle_gamma   90.00
#
_symmetry.space_group_name_H-M   'P 1'
#
loop_
_entity.id
_entity.type
_entity.pdbx_description
1 polymer ?
#
loop_
_entity_poly.entity_id
_entity_poly.type
_entity_poly.pdbx_seq_one_letter_code
_entity_poly.pdbx_strand_id
1 'polypeptide(L)'
;MQSVAELLDAIKERRNLTTDSALAAALGVSRQTVNNWRQGRNTPDPVACATIAGLTGEPLALVMGIAGEQRAISREEKAVWRKLAATAMTLAIGVSLALPVRAEAVRHGFEASPTIHYAKSAVSPNGGAAGHLSTSSVTRPSASAPPG
;
A
#
# COMPACT_ATOMS: atom_id res chain seq x y z
N MET A 1 -17.69 27.49 17.93
CA MET A 1 -18.23 26.14 18.13
C MET A 1 -17.26 25.44 19.04
N GLN A 2 -17.71 24.89 20.17
CA GLN A 2 -16.80 24.24 21.10
C GLN A 2 -16.28 22.93 20.51
N SER A 3 -14.97 22.67 20.62
CA SER A 3 -14.34 21.47 20.06
C SER A 3 -13.87 20.50 21.14
N VAL A 4 -13.60 19.24 20.77
CA VAL A 4 -13.05 18.25 21.71
C VAL A 4 -11.69 18.72 22.28
N ALA A 5 -10.90 19.46 21.49
CA ALA A 5 -9.63 20.02 21.97
C ALA A 5 -9.82 21.04 23.09
N GLU A 6 -10.82 21.91 22.98
CA GLU A 6 -11.15 22.91 24.01
C GLU A 6 -11.61 22.26 25.32
N LEU A 7 -12.38 21.16 25.25
CA LEU A 7 -12.74 20.39 26.44
C LEU A 7 -11.51 19.79 27.14
N LEU A 8 -10.55 19.28 26.37
CA LEU A 8 -9.30 18.74 26.91
C LEU A 8 -8.45 19.85 27.56
N ASP A 9 -8.43 21.04 26.97
CA ASP A 9 -7.72 22.20 27.53
C ASP A 9 -8.40 22.73 28.79
N ALA A 10 -9.74 22.74 28.84
CA ALA A 10 -10.49 23.05 30.05
C ALA A 10 -10.19 22.07 31.20
N ILE A 11 -10.00 20.78 30.91
CA ILE A 11 -9.57 19.81 31.92
C ILE A 11 -8.16 20.14 32.41
N LYS A 12 -7.23 20.47 31.51
CA LYS A 12 -5.85 20.82 31.88
C LYS A 12 -5.81 22.04 32.78
N GLU A 13 -6.60 23.06 32.47
CA GLU A 13 -6.70 24.27 33.28
C GLU A 13 -7.28 23.98 34.66
N ARG A 14 -8.43 23.28 34.74
CA ARG A 14 -9.08 22.94 36.03
C ARG A 14 -8.26 22.01 36.92
N ARG A 15 -7.41 21.17 36.33
CA ARG A 15 -6.57 20.20 37.05
C ARG A 15 -5.10 20.64 37.19
N ASN A 16 -4.75 21.86 36.73
CA ASN A 16 -3.37 22.36 36.65
C ASN A 16 -2.38 21.38 35.98
N LEU A 17 -2.83 20.66 34.94
CA LEU A 17 -2.00 19.71 34.21
C LEU A 17 -1.22 20.42 33.10
N THR A 18 0.10 20.43 33.21
CA THR A 18 0.99 21.01 32.18
C THR A 18 1.13 20.11 30.96
N THR A 19 1.10 18.79 31.15
CA THR A 19 1.42 17.82 30.08
C THR A 19 0.21 17.02 29.63
N ASP A 20 0.14 16.75 28.32
CA ASP A 20 -0.90 15.90 27.72
C ASP A 20 -0.76 14.44 28.15
N SER A 21 0.42 14.00 28.59
CA SER A 21 0.63 12.68 29.20
C SER A 21 -0.06 12.56 30.55
N ALA A 22 -0.02 13.60 31.39
CA ALA A 22 -0.71 13.60 32.66
C ALA A 22 -2.23 13.64 32.47
N LEU A 23 -2.71 14.40 31.48
CA LEU A 23 -4.11 14.37 31.05
C LEU A 23 -4.54 12.98 30.57
N ALA A 24 -3.72 12.34 29.74
CA ALA A 24 -3.98 10.99 29.24
C ALA A 24 -4.07 9.97 30.39
N ALA A 25 -3.17 10.06 31.38
CA ALA A 25 -3.19 9.23 32.58
C ALA A 25 -4.47 9.46 33.40
N ALA A 26 -4.89 10.72 33.58
CA ALA A 26 -6.13 11.06 34.29
C ALA A 26 -7.40 10.55 33.58
N LEU A 27 -7.34 10.46 32.25
CA LEU A 27 -8.41 9.93 31.40
C LEU A 27 -8.35 8.39 31.22
N GLY A 28 -7.28 7.73 31.68
CA GLY A 28 -7.07 6.29 31.48
C GLY A 28 -6.78 5.88 30.04
N VAL A 29 -6.29 6.80 29.20
CA VAL A 29 -6.00 6.55 27.77
C VAL A 29 -4.54 6.80 27.44
N SER A 30 -4.10 6.34 26.26
CA SER A 30 -2.75 6.63 25.78
C SER A 30 -2.60 8.11 25.37
N ARG A 31 -1.39 8.67 25.52
CA ARG A 31 -1.08 10.03 25.00
C ARG A 31 -1.36 10.16 23.50
N GLN A 32 -1.11 9.10 22.73
CA GLN A 32 -1.39 9.07 21.30
C GLN A 32 -2.89 9.20 21.01
N THR A 33 -3.73 8.59 21.85
CA THR A 33 -5.19 8.72 21.76
C THR A 33 -5.62 10.19 21.94
N VAL A 34 -5.11 10.87 22.97
CA VAL A 34 -5.37 12.29 23.22
C VAL A 34 -4.92 13.17 22.05
N ASN A 35 -3.71 12.92 21.52
CA ASN A 35 -3.23 13.64 20.34
C ASN A 35 -4.14 13.41 19.12
N ASN A 36 -4.59 12.17 18.89
CA ASN A 36 -5.49 11.86 17.79
C ASN A 36 -6.86 12.56 17.93
N TRP A 37 -7.35 12.76 19.16
CA TRP A 37 -8.56 13.52 19.42
C TRP A 37 -8.38 15.01 19.11
N ARG A 38 -7.25 15.60 19.53
CA ARG A 38 -6.91 17.00 19.20
C ARG A 38 -6.79 17.24 17.70
N GLN A 39 -6.25 16.28 16.97
CA GLN A 39 -6.06 16.34 15.51
C GLN A 39 -7.32 15.95 14.72
N GLY A 40 -8.45 15.66 15.38
CA GLY A 40 -9.69 15.24 14.73
C GLY A 40 -9.66 13.86 14.06
N ARG A 41 -8.53 13.14 14.14
CA ARG A 41 -8.32 11.84 13.47
C ARG A 41 -9.21 10.73 14.05
N ASN A 42 -9.43 10.80 15.36
CA ASN A 42 -10.32 9.91 16.10
C ASN A 42 -11.22 10.72 17.04
N THR A 43 -12.30 10.10 17.52
CA THR A 43 -13.25 10.71 18.46
C THR A 43 -13.27 9.94 19.78
N PRO A 44 -13.51 10.61 20.92
CA PRO A 44 -13.60 9.94 22.22
C PRO A 44 -14.78 8.98 22.25
N ASP A 45 -14.58 7.81 22.87
CA ASP A 45 -15.64 6.83 23.07
C ASP A 45 -16.62 7.29 24.17
N PRO A 46 -17.79 6.65 24.32
CA PRO A 46 -18.78 7.07 25.33
C PRO A 46 -18.26 7.02 26.77
N VAL A 47 -17.35 6.09 27.08
CA VAL A 47 -16.75 5.96 28.42
C VAL A 47 -15.79 7.12 28.68
N ALA A 48 -14.94 7.44 27.72
CA ALA A 48 -14.07 8.61 27.74
C ALA A 48 -14.87 9.91 27.80
N CYS A 49 -16.02 10.00 27.12
CA CYS A 49 -16.92 11.15 27.23
C CYS A 49 -17.49 11.29 28.65
N ALA A 50 -17.86 10.18 29.30
CA ALA A 50 -18.28 10.19 30.71
C ALA A 50 -17.16 10.65 31.64
N THR A 51 -15.93 10.18 31.42
CA THR A 51 -14.76 10.63 32.18
C THR A 51 -14.48 12.13 31.94
N ILE A 52 -14.51 12.60 30.70
CA ILE A 52 -14.33 14.01 30.34
C ILE A 52 -15.40 14.86 31.02
N ALA A 53 -16.67 14.45 30.98
CA ALA A 53 -17.76 15.13 31.67
C ALA A 53 -17.53 15.19 33.19
N GLY A 54 -17.12 14.07 33.80
CA GLY A 54 -16.79 14.02 35.23
C GLY A 54 -15.58 14.87 35.64
N LEU A 55 -14.57 15.00 34.77
CA LEU A 55 -13.40 15.83 35.03
C LEU A 55 -13.66 17.32 34.78
N THR A 56 -14.50 17.66 33.80
CA THR A 56 -14.83 19.04 33.42
C THR A 56 -16.02 19.58 34.21
N GLY A 57 -16.85 18.73 34.82
CA GLY A 57 -18.10 19.15 35.46
C GLY A 57 -19.20 19.59 34.48
N GLU A 58 -19.02 19.32 33.18
CA GLU A 58 -19.98 19.63 32.12
C GLU A 58 -21.02 18.51 31.99
N PRO A 59 -22.24 18.82 31.52
CA PRO A 59 -23.25 17.79 31.30
C PRO A 59 -22.79 16.82 30.20
N LEU A 60 -22.94 15.52 30.45
CA LEU A 60 -22.53 14.46 29.52
C LEU A 60 -23.15 14.63 28.12
N ALA A 61 -24.39 15.13 28.04
CA ALA A 61 -25.07 15.40 26.77
C ALA A 61 -24.29 16.39 25.88
N LEU A 62 -23.68 17.43 26.48
CA LEU A 62 -22.90 18.42 25.74
C LEU A 62 -21.60 17.79 25.21
N VAL A 63 -20.88 17.06 26.06
CA VAL A 63 -19.63 16.39 25.68
C VAL A 63 -19.88 15.37 24.57
N MET A 64 -20.96 14.57 24.69
CA MET A 64 -21.36 13.61 23.65
C MET A 64 -21.81 14.30 22.36
N GLY A 65 -22.49 15.45 22.46
CA GLY A 65 -22.88 16.25 21.30
C GLY A 65 -21.68 16.71 20.49
N ILE A 66 -20.69 17.32 21.14
CA ILE A 66 -19.44 17.77 20.52
C ILE A 66 -18.65 16.59 19.93
N ALA A 67 -18.52 15.49 20.68
CA ALA A 67 -17.85 14.28 20.19
C ALA A 67 -18.59 13.64 19.01
N GLY A 68 -19.92 13.71 19.00
CA GLY A 68 -20.80 13.22 17.95
C GLY A 68 -20.67 14.04 16.66
N GLU A 69 -20.62 15.36 16.77
CA GLU A 69 -20.40 16.27 15.64
C GLU A 69 -19.06 15.99 14.95
N GLN A 70 -17.96 15.90 15.70
CA GLN A 70 -16.65 15.52 15.17
C GLN A 70 -16.66 14.10 14.54
N ARG A 71 -17.46 13.19 15.10
CA ARG A 71 -17.60 11.82 14.59
C ARG A 71 -18.34 11.78 13.27
N ALA A 72 -19.34 12.64 13.07
CA ALA A 72 -20.03 12.76 11.80
C ALA A 72 -19.07 13.23 10.69
N ILE A 73 -18.34 14.31 10.93
CA ILE A 73 -17.38 14.89 9.96
C ILE A 73 -16.33 13.85 9.53
N SER A 74 -15.67 13.22 10.51
CA SER A 74 -14.62 12.23 10.22
C SER A 74 -15.13 10.98 9.52
N ARG A 75 -16.39 10.59 9.73
CA ARG A 75 -17.01 9.45 9.04
C ARG A 75 -17.31 9.77 7.58
N GLU A 76 -17.85 10.95 7.32
CA GLU A 76 -18.20 11.40 5.97
C GLU A 76 -16.95 11.52 5.11
N GLU A 77 -15.92 12.23 5.59
CA GLU A 77 -14.66 12.40 4.86
C GLU A 77 -13.98 11.05 4.56
N LYS A 78 -13.88 10.17 5.57
CA LYS A 78 -13.32 8.82 5.37
C LYS A 78 -14.17 7.97 4.42
N ALA A 79 -15.48 8.16 4.39
CA ALA A 79 -16.35 7.45 3.46
C ALA A 79 -16.11 7.91 2.02
N VAL A 80 -15.87 9.20 1.79
CA VAL A 80 -15.51 9.73 0.47
C VAL A 80 -14.21 9.13 -0.02
N TRP A 81 -13.15 9.17 0.79
CA TRP A 81 -11.87 8.56 0.43
C TRP A 81 -11.96 7.06 0.19
N ARG A 82 -12.76 6.34 1.01
CA ARG A 82 -12.96 4.90 0.84
C ARG A 82 -13.73 4.58 -0.45
N LYS A 83 -14.72 5.38 -0.83
CA LYS A 83 -15.43 5.25 -2.11
C LYS A 83 -14.47 5.48 -3.28
N LEU A 84 -13.64 6.52 -3.22
CA LEU A 84 -12.63 6.82 -4.24
C LEU A 84 -11.61 5.69 -4.40
N ALA A 85 -11.11 5.15 -3.28
CA ALA A 85 -10.20 4.01 -3.30
C ALA A 85 -10.87 2.75 -3.86
N ALA A 86 -12.13 2.50 -3.50
CA ALA A 86 -12.90 1.37 -4.01
C ALA A 86 -13.09 1.44 -5.53
N THR A 87 -13.47 2.61 -6.07
CA THR A 87 -13.57 2.79 -7.53
C THR A 87 -12.22 2.62 -8.22
N ALA A 88 -11.14 3.15 -7.66
CA ALA A 88 -9.79 2.93 -8.20
C ALA A 88 -9.40 1.45 -8.22
N MET A 89 -9.70 0.70 -7.14
CA MET A 89 -9.46 -0.75 -7.10
C MET A 89 -10.31 -1.51 -8.11
N THR A 90 -11.59 -1.17 -8.28
CA THR A 90 -12.45 -1.79 -9.31
C THR A 90 -11.88 -1.55 -10.71
N LEU A 91 -11.43 -0.34 -11.02
CA LEU A 91 -10.80 -0.02 -12.30
C LEU A 91 -9.50 -0.81 -12.51
N ALA A 92 -8.63 -0.87 -11.50
CA ALA A 92 -7.39 -1.63 -11.58
C ALA A 92 -7.65 -3.12 -11.85
N ILE A 93 -8.57 -3.73 -11.10
CA ILE A 93 -8.95 -5.14 -11.29
C ILE A 93 -9.58 -5.36 -12.66
N GLY A 94 -10.51 -4.49 -13.08
CA GLY A 94 -11.18 -4.60 -14.38
C GLY A 94 -10.21 -4.48 -15.56
N VAL A 95 -9.24 -3.56 -15.49
CA VAL A 95 -8.19 -3.39 -16.50
C VAL A 95 -7.25 -4.60 -16.51
N SER A 96 -6.89 -5.15 -15.34
CA SER A 96 -6.06 -6.36 -15.26
C SER A 96 -6.77 -7.62 -15.79
N LEU A 97 -8.10 -7.73 -15.65
CA LEU A 97 -8.87 -8.86 -16.19
C LEU A 97 -9.13 -8.72 -17.70
N ALA A 98 -9.28 -7.49 -18.20
CA ALA A 98 -9.58 -7.20 -19.60
C ALA A 98 -8.33 -7.18 -20.50
N LEU A 99 -7.14 -6.94 -19.93
CA LEU A 99 -5.88 -7.10 -20.63
C LEU A 99 -5.39 -8.55 -20.42
N PRO A 100 -5.44 -9.44 -21.43
CA PRO A 100 -4.53 -10.57 -21.41
C PRO A 100 -3.13 -9.97 -21.49
N VAL A 101 -2.47 -9.81 -20.34
CA VAL A 101 -1.03 -9.53 -20.31
C VAL A 101 -0.42 -10.54 -21.26
N ARG A 102 0.21 -10.02 -22.31
CA ARG A 102 0.86 -10.81 -23.35
C ARG A 102 1.85 -11.78 -22.70
N ALA A 103 1.37 -12.97 -22.33
CA ALA A 103 2.20 -14.12 -22.01
C ALA A 103 3.06 -14.53 -23.21
N GLU A 104 2.75 -14.00 -24.40
CA GLU A 104 3.50 -14.14 -25.64
C GLU A 104 4.84 -13.38 -25.65
N ALA A 105 5.01 -12.33 -24.83
CA ALA A 105 6.29 -11.60 -24.75
C ALA A 105 7.39 -12.43 -24.04
N VAL A 106 7.03 -13.42 -23.22
CA VAL A 106 7.98 -14.38 -22.63
C VAL A 106 8.33 -15.49 -23.65
N ARG A 107 7.43 -15.83 -24.57
CA ARG A 107 7.70 -16.87 -25.58
C ARG A 107 8.71 -16.41 -26.63
N HIS A 108 8.67 -15.14 -27.05
CA HIS A 108 9.66 -14.60 -27.97
C HIS A 108 11.06 -14.47 -27.37
N GLY A 109 11.19 -14.32 -26.05
CA GLY A 109 12.49 -14.37 -25.37
C GLY A 109 13.12 -15.77 -25.37
N PHE A 110 12.29 -16.82 -25.44
CA PHE A 110 12.78 -18.20 -25.47
C PHE A 110 13.13 -18.65 -26.90
N GLU A 111 12.37 -18.25 -27.92
CA GLU A 111 12.71 -18.54 -29.33
C GLU A 111 13.82 -17.66 -29.92
N ALA A 112 14.00 -16.42 -29.42
CA ALA A 112 15.10 -15.55 -29.84
C ALA A 112 16.43 -15.89 -29.14
N SER A 113 16.54 -17.07 -28.49
CA SER A 113 17.82 -17.56 -28.02
C SER A 113 18.68 -17.95 -29.24
N PRO A 114 19.87 -17.35 -29.42
CA PRO A 114 20.80 -17.80 -30.45
C PRO A 114 21.08 -19.29 -30.23
N THR A 115 20.98 -20.09 -31.29
CA THR A 115 21.44 -21.48 -31.25
C THR A 115 22.92 -21.45 -30.83
N ILE A 116 23.23 -22.00 -29.65
CA ILE A 116 24.59 -22.04 -29.12
C ILE A 116 25.38 -23.03 -29.98
N HIS A 117 26.13 -22.51 -30.95
CA HIS A 117 27.11 -23.27 -31.71
C HIS A 117 28.39 -23.37 -30.89
N TYR A 118 28.67 -24.52 -30.28
CA TYR A 118 29.97 -24.77 -29.67
C TYR A 118 30.94 -25.27 -30.75
N ALA A 119 32.02 -24.53 -31.00
CA ALA A 119 33.15 -25.01 -31.77
C ALA A 119 34.03 -25.88 -30.86
N LYS A 120 34.04 -27.19 -31.10
CA LYS A 120 34.94 -28.12 -30.42
C LYS A 120 36.36 -27.91 -30.95
N SER A 121 37.16 -27.10 -30.25
CA SER A 121 38.60 -26.97 -30.54
C SER A 121 39.32 -28.25 -30.11
N ALA A 122 39.77 -29.03 -31.08
CA ALA A 122 40.70 -30.12 -30.82
C ALA A 122 42.11 -29.53 -30.67
N VAL A 123 42.61 -29.44 -29.45
CA VAL A 123 44.03 -29.13 -29.20
C VAL A 123 44.85 -30.35 -29.59
N SER A 124 45.58 -30.22 -30.70
CA SER A 124 46.58 -31.21 -31.12
C SER A 124 47.89 -30.96 -30.36
N PRO A 125 48.51 -31.96 -29.70
CA PRO A 125 49.56 -31.72 -28.71
C PRO A 125 50.98 -31.54 -29.28
N ASN A 126 51.16 -31.28 -30.58
CA ASN A 126 52.49 -31.08 -31.16
C ASN A 126 52.52 -29.87 -32.10
N GLY A 127 53.45 -28.96 -31.83
CA GLY A 127 53.61 -27.69 -32.54
C GLY A 127 53.99 -27.88 -34.00
N GLY A 128 53.49 -26.97 -34.84
CA GLY A 128 53.90 -26.85 -36.24
C GLY A 128 52.71 -26.86 -37.21
N ALA A 129 52.36 -25.65 -37.64
CA ALA A 129 51.77 -25.27 -38.94
C ALA A 129 50.69 -26.14 -39.64
N ALA A 130 49.66 -25.41 -40.11
CA ALA A 130 48.67 -25.77 -41.13
C ALA A 130 47.53 -26.70 -40.72
N GLY A 131 46.36 -26.10 -40.47
CA GLY A 131 45.08 -26.80 -40.35
C GLY A 131 43.99 -26.01 -41.04
N HIS A 132 43.65 -26.44 -42.26
CA HIS A 132 42.49 -26.00 -43.03
C HIS A 132 41.20 -26.07 -42.19
N LEU A 133 40.37 -25.03 -42.22
CA LEU A 133 39.03 -25.11 -41.65
C LEU A 133 38.11 -25.87 -42.62
N SER A 134 37.92 -27.17 -42.37
CA SER A 134 36.80 -27.91 -42.96
C SER A 134 35.51 -27.56 -42.20
N THR A 135 34.75 -26.61 -42.72
CA THR A 135 33.37 -26.34 -42.27
C THR A 135 32.40 -27.28 -42.97
N SER A 136 32.06 -28.41 -42.34
CA SER A 136 30.95 -29.25 -42.81
C SER A 136 29.63 -28.66 -42.33
N SER A 137 28.95 -27.89 -43.18
CA SER A 137 27.56 -27.48 -42.97
C SER A 137 26.63 -28.64 -43.39
N VAL A 138 25.94 -29.24 -42.42
CA VAL A 138 24.83 -30.15 -42.71
C VAL A 138 23.58 -29.31 -42.92
N THR A 139 23.25 -29.04 -44.18
CA THR A 139 21.96 -28.46 -44.57
C THR A 139 20.91 -29.56 -44.62
N ARG A 140 19.91 -29.52 -43.74
CA ARG A 140 18.75 -30.42 -43.78
C ARG A 140 17.77 -29.92 -44.86
N PRO A 141 17.34 -30.76 -45.83
CA PRO A 141 16.36 -30.31 -46.82
C PRO A 141 14.96 -30.29 -46.20
N SER A 142 14.29 -29.13 -46.25
CA SER A 142 12.86 -29.01 -45.91
C SER A 142 12.04 -29.36 -47.15
N ALA A 143 11.26 -30.43 -47.05
CA ALA A 143 10.35 -30.92 -48.08
C ALA A 143 8.93 -30.31 -47.94
N SER A 144 8.16 -30.41 -49.04
CA SER A 144 6.75 -30.02 -49.29
C SER A 144 6.56 -28.59 -49.81
N ALA A 145 5.92 -28.32 -50.95
CA ALA A 145 4.94 -29.10 -51.74
C ALA A 145 4.99 -28.75 -53.26
N PRO A 146 4.52 -29.64 -54.17
CA PRO A 146 4.27 -29.29 -55.57
C PRO A 146 2.80 -28.88 -55.85
N PRO A 147 2.51 -28.30 -57.03
CA PRO A 147 1.30 -27.54 -57.35
C PRO A 147 0.27 -28.30 -58.21
N GLY A 148 -0.95 -27.73 -58.33
CA GLY A 148 -1.83 -27.86 -59.50
C GLY A 148 -2.68 -29.11 -59.60
#